data_AF-A0A368YC49-F1
#
_entry.id   AF-A0A368YC49-F1
#
_cell.length_a   1.000
_cell.length_b   1.000
_cell.length_c   1.000
_cell.angle_alpha   90.00
_cell.angle_beta   90.00
_cell.angle_gamma   90.00
#
_symmetry.space_group_name_H-M   'P 1'
#
loop_
_entity.id
_entity.type
_entity.pdbx_description
1 polymer ?
#
loop_
_entity_poly.entity_id
_entity_poly.type
_entity_poly.pdbx_seq_one_letter_code
_entity_poly.pdbx_strand_id
1 'polypeptide(L)'
;MNRNWELFKGYTFSFNRMALLIFFIIMIPNFYWFIVSAPNDILKSDSVTPIIDTIATITQILMIFGLAFIRNKKATIFRFNSNWIVMVLICCLAYYVAWIIYYQGIIQPVIILSLSLFPSLAFLFYAIDRKNWVVVMFAITYTILHLIYGIINYIM
;
A
#
# COMPACT_ATOMS: atom_id res chain seq x y z
N MET A 1 8.06 -8.01 -35.09
CA MET A 1 7.78 -6.76 -34.33
C MET A 1 6.35 -6.85 -33.81
N ASN A 2 6.04 -6.28 -32.64
CA ASN A 2 4.67 -5.91 -32.23
C ASN A 2 3.79 -6.87 -31.40
N ARG A 3 3.95 -6.84 -30.07
CA ARG A 3 2.84 -7.04 -29.10
C ARG A 3 2.98 -6.14 -27.85
N ASN A 4 4.20 -5.80 -27.44
CA ASN A 4 4.46 -5.07 -26.19
C ASN A 4 4.14 -3.56 -26.20
N TRP A 5 4.15 -2.91 -27.37
CA TRP A 5 3.88 -1.46 -27.54
C TRP A 5 2.38 -1.10 -27.48
N GLU A 6 1.49 -2.07 -27.73
CA GLU A 6 0.03 -1.88 -27.66
C GLU A 6 -0.44 -1.66 -26.21
N LEU A 7 0.24 -2.27 -25.22
CA LEU A 7 -0.09 -2.11 -23.81
C LEU A 7 0.08 -0.66 -23.32
N PHE A 8 1.09 0.06 -23.83
CA PHE A 8 1.38 1.44 -23.43
C PHE A 8 0.49 2.48 -24.13
N LYS A 9 -0.09 2.18 -25.29
CA LYS A 9 -1.04 3.09 -25.98
C LYS A 9 -2.26 3.43 -25.13
N GLY A 10 -2.65 2.52 -24.22
CA GLY A 10 -3.78 2.67 -23.31
C GLY A 10 -3.51 3.57 -22.10
N TYR A 11 -2.27 4.00 -21.87
CA TYR A 11 -1.89 4.81 -20.71
C TYR A 11 -1.45 6.22 -21.11
N THR A 12 -1.61 7.14 -20.17
CA THR A 12 -1.15 8.53 -20.27
C THR A 12 -0.45 8.92 -18.99
N PHE A 13 0.57 9.77 -19.12
CA PHE A 13 1.17 10.42 -17.97
C PHE A 13 0.27 11.61 -17.55
N SER A 14 -0.41 11.47 -16.42
CA SER A 14 -1.35 12.47 -15.91
C SER A 14 -1.43 12.37 -14.40
N PHE A 15 -1.30 13.52 -13.74
CA PHE A 15 -1.30 13.59 -12.28
C PHE A 15 -2.68 13.26 -11.68
N ASN A 16 -2.71 12.31 -10.75
CA ASN A 16 -3.89 11.79 -10.08
C ASN A 16 -3.95 12.26 -8.62
N ARG A 17 -4.66 13.37 -8.39
CA ARG A 17 -4.85 13.96 -7.05
C ARG A 17 -5.48 13.00 -6.04
N MET A 18 -6.42 12.17 -6.46
CA MET A 18 -7.11 11.22 -5.55
C MET A 18 -6.19 10.09 -5.10
N ALA A 19 -5.30 9.63 -5.99
CA ALA A 19 -4.29 8.64 -5.62
C ALA A 19 -3.37 9.17 -4.52
N LEU A 20 -2.92 10.41 -4.67
CA LEU A 20 -2.07 11.07 -3.71
C LEU A 20 -2.79 11.32 -2.37
N LEU A 21 -4.08 11.67 -2.42
CA LEU A 21 -4.90 11.83 -1.21
C LEU A 21 -5.02 10.51 -0.43
N ILE A 22 -5.29 9.38 -1.11
CA ILE A 22 -5.33 8.06 -0.46
C ILE A 22 -3.97 7.70 0.15
N PHE A 23 -2.88 7.98 -0.56
CA PHE A 23 -1.53 7.79 -0.03
C PHE A 23 -1.32 8.58 1.26
N PHE A 24 -1.66 9.87 1.30
CA PHE A 24 -1.49 10.66 2.51
C PHE A 24 -2.38 10.17 3.66
N ILE A 25 -3.63 9.79 3.39
CA ILE A 25 -4.53 9.23 4.42
C ILE A 25 -3.91 7.97 5.04
N ILE A 26 -3.33 7.08 4.23
CA ILE A 26 -2.66 5.87 4.71
C ILE A 26 -1.36 6.20 5.45
N MET A 27 -0.66 7.28 5.07
CA MET A 27 0.60 7.65 5.70
C MET A 27 0.46 8.40 7.04
N ILE A 28 -0.71 8.93 7.39
CA ILE A 28 -0.90 9.66 8.66
C ILE A 28 -0.42 8.86 9.89
N PRO A 29 -0.85 7.60 10.10
CA PRO A 29 -0.36 6.82 11.24
C PRO A 29 1.15 6.57 11.20
N ASN A 30 1.73 6.35 10.00
CA ASN A 30 3.17 6.16 9.84
C ASN A 30 3.96 7.42 10.22
N PHE A 31 3.47 8.61 9.84
CA PHE A 31 4.10 9.87 10.22
C PHE A 31 4.03 10.10 11.72
N TYR A 32 2.90 9.75 12.35
CA TYR A 32 2.78 9.80 13.80
C TYR A 32 3.79 8.84 14.46
N TRP A 33 3.89 7.61 13.98
CA TRP A 33 4.85 6.59 14.47
C TRP A 33 6.32 6.97 14.31
N PHE A 34 6.65 7.70 13.24
CA PHE A 34 7.99 8.24 13.06
C PHE A 34 8.40 9.19 14.19
N ILE A 35 7.45 9.97 14.72
CA ILE A 35 7.70 10.99 15.75
C ILE A 35 7.48 10.44 17.17
N VAL A 36 6.46 9.60 17.35
CA VAL A 36 6.02 9.08 18.65
C VAL A 36 6.14 7.55 18.64
N SER A 37 7.13 7.02 19.37
CA SER A 37 7.29 5.56 19.53
C SER A 37 6.09 4.95 20.25
N ALA A 38 5.69 3.76 19.82
CA ALA A 38 4.68 2.99 20.54
C ALA A 38 5.25 2.38 21.84
N PRO A 39 4.39 2.01 22.82
CA PRO A 39 4.83 1.16 23.92
C PRO A 39 5.29 -0.20 23.37
N ASN A 40 6.49 -0.65 23.76
CA ASN A 40 7.10 -1.90 23.26
C ASN A 40 7.25 -1.94 21.72
N ASP A 41 7.78 -0.86 21.14
CA ASP A 41 7.83 -0.67 19.68
C ASP A 41 8.78 -1.64 18.96
N ILE A 42 8.30 -2.84 18.65
CA ILE A 42 9.07 -3.83 17.91
C ILE A 42 9.32 -3.41 16.46
N LEU A 43 8.49 -2.54 15.88
CA LEU A 43 8.65 -2.09 14.49
C LEU A 43 9.92 -1.25 14.27
N LYS A 44 10.55 -0.75 15.34
CA LYS A 44 11.84 -0.04 15.30
C LYS A 44 13.05 -0.96 15.45
N SER A 45 12.86 -2.26 15.60
CA SER A 45 13.98 -3.21 15.65
C SER A 45 14.69 -3.28 14.29
N ASP A 46 15.97 -3.61 14.33
CA ASP A 46 16.73 -3.86 13.12
C ASP A 46 16.13 -5.04 12.34
N SER A 47 16.09 -4.91 11.02
CA SER A 47 15.57 -5.93 10.14
C SER A 47 16.59 -7.05 9.92
N VAL A 48 16.13 -8.29 10.02
CA VAL A 48 16.88 -9.49 9.63
C VAL A 48 16.77 -9.79 8.13
N THR A 49 15.92 -9.08 7.39
CA THR A 49 15.72 -9.25 5.94
C THR A 49 16.05 -8.01 5.10
N PRO A 50 17.17 -7.29 5.30
CA PRO A 50 17.41 -5.96 4.72
C PRO A 50 17.31 -5.91 3.18
N ILE A 51 17.63 -7.00 2.49
CA ILE A 51 17.50 -7.11 1.03
C ILE A 51 16.01 -7.10 0.62
N ILE A 52 15.17 -7.87 1.32
CA ILE A 52 13.72 -7.94 1.03
C ILE A 52 13.09 -6.57 1.28
N ASP A 53 13.46 -5.91 2.36
CA ASP A 53 12.97 -4.58 2.74
C ASP A 53 13.30 -3.53 1.68
N THR A 54 14.52 -3.60 1.15
CA THR A 54 14.97 -2.71 0.08
C THR A 54 14.14 -2.94 -1.19
N ILE A 55 13.92 -4.19 -1.59
CA ILE A 55 13.10 -4.51 -2.77
C ILE A 55 11.65 -4.09 -2.55
N ALA A 56 11.10 -4.31 -1.35
CA ALA A 56 9.76 -3.88 -0.97
C ALA A 56 9.63 -2.36 -1.09
N THR A 57 10.60 -1.61 -0.57
CA THR A 57 10.64 -0.14 -0.64
C THR A 57 10.71 0.37 -2.08
N ILE A 58 11.58 -0.21 -2.92
CA ILE A 58 11.66 0.13 -4.34
C ILE A 58 10.32 -0.12 -5.03
N THR A 59 9.72 -1.28 -4.78
CA THR A 59 8.42 -1.66 -5.35
C THR A 59 7.30 -0.71 -4.89
N GLN A 60 7.32 -0.31 -3.61
CA GLN A 60 6.39 0.65 -3.04
C GLN A 60 6.51 2.01 -3.72
N ILE A 61 7.73 2.53 -3.90
CA ILE A 61 7.96 3.82 -4.57
C ILE A 61 7.44 3.76 -6.01
N LEU A 62 7.73 2.69 -6.75
CA LEU A 62 7.22 2.50 -8.11
C LEU A 62 5.69 2.40 -8.15
N MET A 63 5.08 1.72 -7.17
CA MET A 63 3.62 1.66 -7.02
C MET A 63 3.02 3.05 -6.79
N ILE A 64 3.53 3.82 -5.83
CA ILE A 64 3.00 5.16 -5.49
C ILE A 64 3.21 6.13 -6.65
N PHE A 65 4.38 6.12 -7.27
CA PHE A 65 4.66 6.91 -8.47
C PHE A 65 3.69 6.55 -9.60
N GLY A 66 3.49 5.26 -9.84
CA GLY A 66 2.55 4.77 -10.84
C GLY A 66 1.10 5.17 -10.54
N LEU A 67 0.67 5.09 -9.28
CA LEU A 67 -0.65 5.54 -8.84
C LEU A 67 -0.85 7.04 -9.10
N ALA A 68 0.18 7.84 -8.84
CA ALA A 68 0.14 9.29 -8.96
C ALA A 68 0.22 9.78 -10.41
N PHE A 69 0.99 9.12 -11.30
CA PHE A 69 1.29 9.66 -12.62
C PHE A 69 0.85 8.80 -13.80
N ILE A 70 0.65 7.49 -13.62
CA ILE A 70 0.23 6.60 -14.71
C ILE A 70 -1.29 6.47 -14.66
N ARG A 71 -1.97 6.93 -15.72
CA ARG A 71 -3.43 6.84 -15.83
C ARG A 71 -3.82 5.99 -17.04
N ASN A 72 -4.68 5.00 -16.83
CA ASN A 72 -5.34 4.28 -17.92
C ASN A 72 -6.40 5.18 -18.57
N LYS A 73 -6.38 5.34 -19.89
CA LYS A 73 -7.36 6.13 -20.66
C LYS A 73 -8.79 5.61 -20.50
N LYS A 74 -8.94 4.30 -20.28
CA LYS A 74 -10.23 3.63 -20.04
C LYS A 74 -10.72 3.76 -18.58
N ALA A 75 -9.93 4.37 -17.71
CA ALA A 75 -10.32 4.58 -16.32
C ALA A 75 -11.47 5.58 -16.25
N THR A 76 -12.56 5.18 -15.61
CA THR A 76 -13.70 6.06 -15.36
C THR A 76 -13.32 7.22 -14.45
N ILE A 77 -14.15 8.26 -14.44
CA ILE A 77 -14.09 9.30 -13.39
C ILE A 77 -14.24 8.59 -12.03
N PHE A 78 -13.53 9.09 -11.02
CA PHE A 78 -13.60 8.56 -9.66
C PHE A 78 -15.05 8.55 -9.15
N ARG A 79 -15.47 7.46 -8.52
CA ARG A 79 -16.82 7.27 -7.98
C ARG A 79 -16.74 6.65 -6.61
N PHE A 80 -17.29 7.32 -5.60
CA PHE A 80 -17.32 6.83 -4.22
C PHE A 80 -18.11 5.51 -4.07
N ASN A 81 -19.14 5.30 -4.90
CA ASN A 81 -19.99 4.10 -4.82
C ASN A 81 -19.42 2.88 -5.56
N SER A 82 -18.17 2.92 -6.02
CA SER A 82 -17.52 1.74 -6.58
C SER A 82 -17.23 0.73 -5.47
N ASN A 83 -17.57 -0.54 -5.67
CA ASN A 83 -17.28 -1.61 -4.71
C ASN A 83 -15.80 -1.63 -4.29
N TRP A 84 -14.89 -1.33 -5.23
CA TRP A 84 -13.46 -1.25 -4.93
C TRP A 84 -13.11 -0.09 -4.00
N ILE A 85 -13.73 1.08 -4.17
CA ILE A 85 -13.51 2.23 -3.28
C ILE A 85 -14.07 1.94 -1.88
N VAL A 86 -15.19 1.23 -1.77
CA VAL A 86 -15.68 0.75 -0.46
C VAL A 86 -14.65 -0.16 0.21
N MET A 87 -14.02 -1.08 -0.53
CA MET A 87 -12.94 -1.93 0.01
C MET A 87 -11.73 -1.11 0.45
N VAL A 88 -11.33 -0.07 -0.31
CA VAL A 88 -10.27 0.86 0.10
C VAL A 88 -10.60 1.50 1.44
N LEU A 89 -11.82 1.98 1.63
CA LEU A 89 -12.25 2.60 2.88
C LEU A 89 -12.23 1.61 4.05
N ILE A 90 -12.70 0.38 3.83
CA ILE A 90 -12.64 -0.69 4.84
C ILE A 90 -11.19 -0.98 5.24
N CYS A 91 -10.27 -1.10 4.27
CA CYS A 91 -8.86 -1.30 4.56
C CYS A 91 -8.25 -0.13 5.34
N CYS A 92 -8.57 1.12 4.97
CA CYS A 92 -8.11 2.28 5.72
C CYS A 92 -8.61 2.27 7.17
N LEU A 93 -9.89 1.96 7.40
CA LEU A 93 -10.45 1.87 8.75
C LEU A 93 -9.78 0.76 9.57
N ALA A 94 -9.66 -0.44 9.00
CA ALA A 94 -9.03 -1.57 9.66
C ALA A 94 -7.55 -1.30 10.00
N TYR A 95 -6.84 -0.61 9.11
CA TYR A 95 -5.46 -0.17 9.34
C TYR A 95 -5.34 0.80 10.51
N TYR A 96 -6.25 1.79 10.61
CA TYR A 96 -6.26 2.73 11.73
C TYR A 96 -6.61 2.04 13.06
N VAL A 97 -7.56 1.10 13.05
CA VAL A 97 -7.88 0.28 14.23
C VAL A 97 -6.66 -0.53 14.67
N ALA A 98 -5.92 -1.14 13.74
CA ALA A 98 -4.70 -1.87 14.05
C ALA A 98 -3.63 -0.97 14.70
N TRP A 99 -3.45 0.27 14.21
CA TRP A 99 -2.56 1.24 14.84
C TRP A 99 -2.99 1.60 16.25
N ILE A 100 -4.27 1.87 16.48
CA ILE A 100 -4.79 2.18 17.82
C ILE A 100 -4.48 1.05 18.79
N ILE A 101 -4.74 -0.20 18.39
CA ILE A 101 -4.47 -1.39 19.20
C ILE A 101 -2.96 -1.55 19.45
N TYR A 102 -2.13 -1.33 18.43
CA TYR A 102 -0.67 -1.37 18.56
C TYR A 102 -0.16 -0.33 19.57
N TYR A 103 -0.69 0.90 19.54
CA TYR A 103 -0.35 1.95 20.52
C TYR A 103 -0.86 1.69 21.93
N GLN A 104 -1.78 0.74 22.13
CA GLN A 104 -2.14 0.23 23.45
C GLN A 104 -1.13 -0.81 23.98
N GLY A 105 -0.05 -1.10 23.23
CA GLY A 105 0.97 -2.08 23.59
C GLY A 105 0.60 -3.52 23.24
N ILE A 106 -0.45 -3.74 22.44
CA ILE A 106 -0.92 -5.08 22.05
C ILE A 106 -0.20 -5.50 20.76
N ILE A 107 0.73 -6.44 20.90
CA ILE A 107 1.65 -6.89 19.83
C ILE A 107 1.32 -8.32 19.41
N GLN A 108 0.05 -8.58 19.09
CA GLN A 108 -0.34 -9.90 18.60
C GLN A 108 -0.02 -10.04 17.11
N PRO A 109 0.31 -11.25 16.61
CA PRO A 109 0.61 -11.48 15.20
C PRO A 109 -0.45 -10.92 14.25
N VAL A 110 -1.74 -11.05 14.60
CA VAL A 110 -2.85 -10.52 13.81
C VAL A 110 -2.79 -8.99 13.64
N ILE A 111 -2.31 -8.27 14.66
CA ILE A 111 -2.18 -6.80 14.62
C ILE A 111 -1.02 -6.41 13.71
N ILE A 112 0.14 -7.07 13.85
CA ILE A 112 1.31 -6.81 13.00
C ILE A 112 1.01 -7.10 11.53
N LEU A 113 0.35 -8.24 11.25
CA LEU A 113 -0.09 -8.56 9.89
C LEU A 113 -1.10 -7.55 9.37
N SER A 114 -2.01 -7.05 10.22
CA SER A 114 -2.99 -6.02 9.83
C SER A 114 -2.32 -4.71 9.45
N LEU A 115 -1.29 -4.29 10.20
CA LEU A 115 -0.49 -3.09 9.92
C LEU A 115 0.24 -3.18 8.58
N SER A 116 0.67 -4.38 8.18
CA SER A 116 1.32 -4.62 6.88
C SER A 116 0.30 -4.76 5.73
N LEU A 117 -0.75 -5.54 5.95
CA LEU A 117 -1.66 -6.00 4.90
C LEU A 117 -2.63 -4.92 4.43
N PHE A 118 -3.34 -4.28 5.37
CA PHE A 118 -4.41 -3.35 5.02
C PHE A 118 -3.98 -2.11 4.22
N PRO A 119 -2.85 -1.43 4.50
CA PRO A 119 -2.43 -0.30 3.66
C PRO A 119 -2.07 -0.77 2.24
N SER A 120 -1.45 -1.95 2.13
CA SER A 120 -1.07 -2.56 0.86
C SER A 120 -2.29 -2.94 0.01
N LEU A 121 -3.32 -3.53 0.65
CA LEU A 121 -4.60 -3.84 0.01
C LEU A 121 -5.37 -2.59 -0.42
N ALA A 122 -5.34 -1.51 0.36
CA ALA A 122 -5.97 -0.26 -0.02
C ALA A 122 -5.40 0.30 -1.34
N PHE A 123 -4.07 0.27 -1.51
CA PHE A 123 -3.46 0.67 -2.78
C PHE A 123 -3.79 -0.30 -3.92
N LEU A 124 -3.82 -1.60 -3.65
CA LEU A 124 -4.19 -2.62 -4.64
C LEU A 124 -5.62 -2.44 -5.15
N PHE A 125 -6.61 -2.33 -4.26
CA PHE A 125 -8.00 -2.13 -4.64
C PHE A 125 -8.21 -0.81 -5.38
N TYR A 126 -7.52 0.25 -4.97
CA TYR A 126 -7.55 1.50 -5.72
C TYR A 126 -6.95 1.33 -7.13
N ALA A 127 -5.80 0.64 -7.28
CA ALA A 127 -5.22 0.38 -8.58
C ALA A 127 -6.15 -0.44 -9.51
N ILE A 128 -6.88 -1.42 -8.94
CA ILE A 128 -7.89 -2.22 -9.65
C ILE A 128 -9.08 -1.35 -10.08
N ASP A 129 -9.60 -0.48 -9.20
CA ASP A 129 -10.67 0.47 -9.55
C ASP A 129 -10.27 1.35 -10.75
N ARG A 130 -9.02 1.82 -10.75
CA ARG A 130 -8.45 2.63 -11.83
C ARG A 130 -8.10 1.82 -13.09
N LYS A 131 -8.28 0.50 -13.07
CA LYS A 131 -7.87 -0.45 -14.13
C LYS A 131 -6.39 -0.26 -14.53
N ASN A 132 -5.55 0.10 -13.56
CA ASN A 132 -4.15 0.39 -13.80
C ASN A 132 -3.31 -0.87 -13.56
N TRP A 133 -3.28 -1.77 -14.54
CA TRP A 133 -2.66 -3.08 -14.41
C TRP A 133 -1.15 -3.04 -14.18
N VAL A 134 -0.47 -2.00 -14.69
CA VAL A 134 0.96 -1.78 -14.40
C VAL A 134 1.17 -1.58 -12.90
N VAL A 135 0.29 -0.79 -12.27
CA VAL A 135 0.39 -0.50 -10.84
C VAL A 135 -0.16 -1.63 -9.99
N VAL A 136 -1.17 -2.36 -10.45
CA VAL A 136 -1.63 -3.60 -9.81
C VAL A 136 -0.49 -4.60 -9.67
N MET A 137 0.35 -4.76 -10.71
CA MET A 137 1.52 -5.64 -10.66
C MET A 137 2.47 -5.23 -9.53
N PHE A 138 2.85 -3.94 -9.46
CA PHE A 138 3.71 -3.44 -8.38
C PHE A 138 3.03 -3.57 -7.00
N ALA A 139 1.73 -3.31 -6.88
CA ALA A 139 0.99 -3.42 -5.63
C ALA A 139 0.92 -4.85 -5.10
N ILE A 140 0.72 -5.85 -5.96
CA ILE A 140 0.75 -7.26 -5.57
C ILE A 140 2.15 -7.65 -5.09
N THR A 141 3.20 -7.32 -5.85
CA THR A 141 4.58 -7.60 -5.48
C THR A 141 4.94 -6.97 -4.13
N TYR A 142 4.57 -5.70 -3.93
CA TYR A 142 4.78 -5.01 -2.65
C TYR A 142 4.03 -5.69 -1.51
N THR A 143 2.75 -6.04 -1.71
CA THR A 143 1.95 -6.72 -0.67
C THR A 143 2.59 -8.02 -0.22
N ILE A 144 3.06 -8.84 -1.16
CA ILE A 144 3.72 -10.12 -0.84
C ILE A 144 5.02 -9.88 -0.07
N LEU A 145 5.88 -8.98 -0.56
CA LEU A 145 7.17 -8.70 0.09
C LEU A 145 6.98 -8.10 1.49
N HIS A 146 6.02 -7.20 1.67
CA HIS A 146 5.72 -6.57 2.94
C HIS A 146 5.16 -7.60 3.95
N LEU A 147 4.32 -8.54 3.51
CA LEU A 147 3.86 -9.63 4.37
C LEU A 147 5.00 -10.54 4.81
N ILE A 148 5.88 -10.93 3.87
CA ILE A 148 7.05 -11.76 4.18
C ILE A 148 7.94 -11.04 5.19
N TYR A 149 8.22 -9.76 4.97
CA TYR A 149 8.94 -8.90 5.90
C TYR A 149 8.31 -8.90 7.29
N GLY A 150 7.00 -8.63 7.38
CA GLY A 150 6.29 -8.55 8.65
C GLY A 150 6.25 -9.87 9.42
N ILE A 151 6.19 -11.00 8.70
CA ILE A 151 6.26 -12.33 9.32
C ILE A 151 7.65 -12.62 9.86
N ILE A 152 8.68 -12.46 9.02
CA ILE A 152 10.05 -12.86 9.38
C ILE A 152 10.63 -11.97 10.48
N ASN A 153 10.35 -10.67 10.48
CA ASN A 153 11.00 -9.74 11.41
C ASN A 153 10.31 -9.62 12.76
N TYR A 154 9.00 -9.91 12.83
CA TYR A 154 8.19 -9.55 13.99
C TYR A 154 7.36 -10.69 14.57
N ILE A 155 7.26 -11.83 13.88
CA ILE A 155 6.46 -12.97 14.32
C ILE A 155 7.34 -14.20 14.55
N MET A 156 8.37 -14.41 13.73
CA MET A 156 9.35 -15.49 13.85
C MET A 156 10.57 -15.04 14.65
#